data_AF-A0A223ARN8-F1
#
_entry.id   AF-A0A223ARN8-F1
#
_cell.length_a   1.000
_cell.length_b   1.000
_cell.length_c   1.000
_cell.angle_alpha   90.00
_cell.angle_beta   90.00
_cell.angle_gamma   90.00
#
_symmetry.space_group_name_H-M   'P 1'
#
loop_
_entity.id
_entity.type
_entity.pdbx_description
1 polymer ?
#
loop_
_entity_poly.entity_id
_entity_poly.type
_entity_poly.pdbx_seq_one_letter_code
_entity_poly.pdbx_strand_id
1 'polypeptide(L)'
;MDTIKKVGYLIVVGLIIMLILVATGGNNIPTDMSFGIGILISLIGFALAIWEAKTNKPMFYSYGKNWFGGYINNGAFILGVSAGFFATKTMYGIVALGILAVLYVIICTVFKSKNVEAK
;
A
#
# COMPACT_ATOMS: atom_id res chain seq x y z
N MET A 1 9.43 11.60 -1.65
CA MET A 1 9.95 10.31 -2.18
C MET A 1 9.44 10.14 -3.59
N ASP A 2 10.33 9.77 -4.53
CA ASP A 2 9.97 9.54 -5.94
C ASP A 2 8.89 8.46 -6.07
N THR A 3 7.99 8.59 -7.06
CA THR A 3 6.87 7.67 -7.30
C THR A 3 7.38 6.23 -7.45
N ILE A 4 8.49 6.04 -8.17
CA ILE A 4 9.12 4.73 -8.36
C ILE A 4 9.51 4.11 -7.01
N LYS A 5 10.09 4.89 -6.10
CA LYS A 5 10.47 4.41 -4.77
C LYS A 5 9.24 4.04 -3.92
N LYS A 6 8.15 4.79 -4.03
CA LYS A 6 6.88 4.49 -3.32
C LYS A 6 6.22 3.22 -3.85
N VAL A 7 6.22 3.02 -5.16
CA VAL A 7 5.69 1.80 -5.79
C VAL A 7 6.55 0.59 -5.44
N GLY A 8 7.87 0.72 -5.51
CA GLY A 8 8.80 -0.32 -5.07
C GLY A 8 8.57 -0.70 -3.61
N TYR A 9 8.34 0.30 -2.75
CA TYR A 9 8.01 0.07 -1.35
C TYR A 9 6.70 -0.72 -1.16
N LEU A 10 5.62 -0.35 -1.86
CA LEU A 10 4.35 -1.09 -1.87
C LEU A 10 4.59 -2.56 -2.24
N ILE A 11 5.31 -2.81 -3.34
CA ILE A 11 5.59 -4.16 -3.85
C ILE A 11 6.37 -4.97 -2.81
N VAL A 12 7.45 -4.41 -2.25
CA VAL A 12 8.28 -5.09 -1.24
C VAL A 12 7.44 -5.46 -0.01
N VAL A 13 6.62 -4.53 0.51
CA VAL A 13 5.75 -4.81 1.65
C VAL A 13 4.75 -5.92 1.32
N GLY A 14 4.08 -5.85 0.16
CA GLY A 14 3.14 -6.88 -0.26
C GLY A 14 3.77 -8.26 -0.39
N LEU A 15 4.96 -8.34 -0.97
CA LEU A 15 5.71 -9.59 -1.08
C LEU A 15 6.13 -10.14 0.28
N ILE A 16 6.59 -9.28 1.21
CA ILE A 16 6.95 -9.70 2.57
C ILE A 16 5.73 -10.28 3.30
N ILE A 17 4.57 -9.62 3.21
CA ILE A 17 3.33 -10.11 3.83
C ILE A 17 2.92 -11.46 3.25
N MET A 18 3.00 -11.63 1.93
CA MET A 18 2.71 -12.93 1.30
C MET A 18 3.71 -14.02 1.71
N LEU A 19 5.00 -13.69 1.83
CA LEU A 19 6.02 -14.64 2.33
C LEU A 19 5.70 -15.08 3.76
N ILE A 20 5.30 -14.15 4.62
CA ILE A 20 4.87 -14.46 5.99
C ILE A 20 3.67 -15.40 5.96
N LEU A 21 2.64 -15.09 5.17
CA LEU A 21 1.44 -15.94 5.05
C LEU A 21 1.80 -17.35 4.59
N VAL A 22 2.64 -17.50 3.57
CA VAL A 22 3.10 -18.82 3.10
C VAL A 22 3.87 -19.55 4.20
N ALA A 23 4.77 -18.86 4.91
CA ALA A 23 5.57 -19.45 5.99
C ALA A 23 4.74 -19.85 7.22
N THR A 24 3.59 -19.19 7.46
CA THR A 24 2.71 -19.44 8.61
C THR A 24 1.54 -20.39 8.30
N GLY A 25 1.54 -21.05 7.14
CA GLY A 25 0.50 -22.03 6.78
C GLY A 25 -0.70 -21.45 6.03
N GLY A 26 -0.58 -20.24 5.47
CA GLY A 26 -1.60 -19.59 4.65
C GLY A 26 -2.54 -18.69 5.42
N ASN A 27 -3.62 -18.29 4.77
CA ASN A 27 -4.68 -17.44 5.33
C ASN A 27 -5.86 -18.31 5.80
N ASN A 28 -6.15 -18.28 7.11
CA ASN A 28 -7.23 -19.05 7.73
C ASN A 28 -8.57 -18.30 7.79
N ILE A 29 -8.64 -17.07 7.27
CA ILE A 29 -9.85 -16.26 7.24
C ILE A 29 -10.72 -16.73 6.04
N PRO A 30 -12.05 -16.90 6.22
CA PRO A 30 -12.96 -17.16 5.12
C PRO A 30 -12.76 -16.15 3.97
N THR A 31 -12.74 -16.64 2.73
CA THR A 31 -12.30 -15.82 1.58
C THR A 31 -13.08 -14.52 1.45
N ASP A 32 -14.41 -14.58 1.59
CA ASP A 32 -15.27 -13.39 1.45
C ASP A 32 -14.99 -12.34 2.53
N MET A 33 -14.77 -12.79 3.77
CA MET A 33 -14.41 -11.91 4.89
C MET A 33 -13.02 -11.30 4.70
N SER A 34 -12.05 -12.11 4.26
CA SER A 34 -10.69 -11.65 3.99
C SER A 34 -10.69 -10.58 2.89
N PHE A 35 -11.44 -10.80 1.82
CA PHE A 35 -11.58 -9.83 0.73
C PHE A 35 -12.27 -8.56 1.20
N GLY A 36 -13.32 -8.65 2.02
CA GLY A 36 -13.97 -7.49 2.63
C GLY A 36 -12.98 -6.62 3.43
N ILE A 37 -12.15 -7.24 4.27
CA ILE A 37 -11.11 -6.54 5.03
C ILE A 37 -10.05 -5.92 4.08
N GLY A 38 -9.60 -6.68 3.08
CA GLY A 38 -8.64 -6.22 2.08
C GLY A 38 -9.14 -4.98 1.33
N ILE A 39 -10.42 -4.96 0.94
CA ILE A 39 -11.06 -3.81 0.27
C ILE A 39 -11.06 -2.59 1.20
N LEU A 40 -11.53 -2.75 2.45
CA LEU A 40 -11.59 -1.65 3.42
C LEU A 40 -10.21 -1.04 3.67
N ILE A 41 -9.18 -1.86 3.90
CA ILE A 41 -7.81 -1.38 4.11
C ILE A 41 -7.26 -0.73 2.83
N SER A 42 -7.57 -1.27 1.65
CA SER A 42 -7.15 -0.68 0.38
C SER A 42 -7.76 0.71 0.15
N LEU A 43 -9.04 0.90 0.48
CA LEU A 43 -9.70 2.20 0.39
C LEU A 43 -9.03 3.24 1.30
N ILE A 44 -8.66 2.84 2.52
CA ILE A 44 -7.87 3.69 3.43
C ILE A 44 -6.51 4.03 2.78
N GLY A 45 -5.79 3.03 2.28
CA GLY A 45 -4.50 3.22 1.62
C GLY A 45 -4.58 4.19 0.43
N PHE A 46 -5.62 4.11 -0.39
CA PHE A 46 -5.85 5.04 -1.49
C PHE A 46 -6.21 6.45 -1.02
N ALA A 47 -7.06 6.60 -0.01
CA ALA A 47 -7.38 7.90 0.57
C ALA A 47 -6.10 8.59 1.10
N LEU A 48 -5.21 7.82 1.74
CA LEU A 48 -3.91 8.30 2.18
C LEU A 48 -3.01 8.68 1.00
N ALA A 49 -2.93 7.85 -0.04
CA ALA A 49 -2.15 8.15 -1.24
C ALA A 49 -2.58 9.47 -1.90
N ILE A 50 -3.89 9.71 -1.98
CA ILE A 50 -4.45 10.97 -2.50
C ILE A 50 -4.06 12.15 -1.60
N TRP A 51 -4.20 12.01 -0.28
CA TRP A 51 -3.84 13.06 0.67
C TRP A 51 -2.35 13.40 0.61
N GLU A 52 -1.47 12.40 0.55
CA GLU A 52 -0.02 12.58 0.39
C GLU A 52 0.32 13.30 -0.92
N ALA A 53 -0.34 12.92 -2.02
CA ALA A 53 -0.12 13.54 -3.32
C ALA A 53 -0.58 15.00 -3.36
N LYS A 54 -1.69 15.33 -2.68
CA LYS A 54 -2.20 16.71 -2.60
C LYS A 54 -1.36 17.60 -1.69
N THR A 55 -0.90 17.09 -0.57
CA THR A 55 -0.21 17.89 0.46
C THR A 55 1.30 17.95 0.28
N ASN A 56 1.87 17.09 -0.58
CA ASN A 56 3.30 16.83 -0.68
C ASN A 56 3.94 16.44 0.66
N LYS A 57 3.13 15.98 1.62
CA LYS A 57 3.59 15.53 2.94
C LYS A 57 3.45 14.00 3.00
N PRO A 58 4.52 13.27 3.35
CA PRO A 58 4.37 11.85 3.67
C PRO A 58 3.54 11.72 4.94
N MET A 59 2.58 10.78 4.98
CA MET A 59 1.86 10.54 6.23
C MET A 59 2.82 9.88 7.24
N PHE A 60 2.92 10.53 8.39
CA PHE A 60 3.64 10.13 9.61
C PHE A 60 5.17 10.10 9.61
N TYR A 61 5.71 10.98 10.45
CA TYR A 61 7.02 10.90 11.09
C TYR A 61 6.82 10.11 12.38
N SER A 62 7.14 8.81 12.41
CA SER A 62 7.16 8.09 13.69
C SER A 62 8.40 8.55 14.47
N TYR A 63 8.24 9.53 15.36
CA TYR A 63 9.30 9.98 16.26
C TYR A 63 9.42 8.97 17.40
N GLY A 64 10.32 8.00 17.26
CA GLY A 64 10.85 7.24 18.40
C GLY A 64 12.21 7.82 18.75
N LYS A 65 12.56 7.94 20.04
CA LYS A 65 13.88 8.44 20.48
C LYS A 65 15.06 7.69 19.83
N ASN A 66 14.84 6.44 19.41
CA ASN A 66 15.80 5.58 18.70
C ASN A 66 15.39 5.23 17.25
N TRP A 67 14.26 5.76 16.77
CA TRP A 67 13.76 5.52 15.43
C TRP A 67 14.04 6.78 14.61
N PHE A 68 15.02 6.74 13.72
CA PHE A 68 15.51 7.86 12.90
C PHE A 68 14.46 8.41 11.90
N GLY A 69 13.26 8.77 12.35
CA GLY A 69 12.24 9.44 11.54
C GLY A 69 11.81 8.70 10.26
N GLY A 70 11.94 7.37 10.23
CA GLY A 70 11.71 6.57 9.02
C GLY A 70 10.25 6.59 8.54
N TYR A 71 10.03 6.85 7.24
CA TYR A 71 8.74 6.94 6.56
C TYR A 71 8.07 5.58 6.29
N ILE A 72 7.93 4.74 7.33
CA ILE A 72 7.45 3.35 7.18
C ILE A 72 5.93 3.30 6.99
N ASN A 73 5.15 4.14 7.67
CA ASN A 73 3.69 3.98 7.70
C ASN A 73 2.99 5.00 6.78
N ASN A 74 3.05 4.76 5.46
CA ASN A 74 2.48 5.63 4.42
C ASN A 74 1.41 4.88 3.58
N GLY A 75 0.75 5.57 2.64
CA GLY A 75 -0.29 4.97 1.79
C GLY A 75 0.18 3.72 1.02
N ALA A 76 1.44 3.69 0.58
CA ALA A 76 2.03 2.53 -0.10
C ALA A 76 2.20 1.33 0.85
N PHE A 77 2.56 1.55 2.12
CA PHE A 77 2.62 0.49 3.12
C PHE A 77 1.24 -0.13 3.38
N ILE A 78 0.22 0.70 3.61
CA ILE A 78 -1.14 0.23 3.89
C ILE A 78 -1.69 -0.61 2.71
N LEU A 79 -1.41 -0.19 1.47
CA LEU A 79 -1.76 -0.96 0.28
C LEU A 79 -0.95 -2.28 0.15
N GLY A 80 0.33 -2.27 0.53
CA GLY A 80 1.12 -3.50 0.60
C GLY A 80 0.55 -4.49 1.61
N VAL A 81 0.12 -4.02 2.78
CA VAL A 81 -0.54 -4.86 3.80
C VAL A 81 -1.88 -5.40 3.30
N SER A 82 -2.69 -4.58 2.62
CA SER A 82 -3.99 -5.01 2.11
C SER A 82 -3.86 -6.14 1.08
N ALA A 83 -2.78 -6.17 0.29
CA ALA A 83 -2.47 -7.27 -0.64
C ALA A 83 -2.47 -8.66 0.03
N GLY A 84 -2.05 -8.74 1.30
CA GLY A 84 -2.06 -9.99 2.07
C GLY A 84 -3.46 -10.54 2.33
N PHE A 85 -4.45 -9.68 2.50
CA PHE A 85 -5.84 -10.11 2.71
C PHE A 85 -6.48 -10.70 1.44
N PHE A 86 -5.99 -10.32 0.27
CA PHE A 86 -6.39 -10.96 -0.99
C PHE A 86 -5.65 -12.28 -1.26
N ALA A 87 -4.56 -12.55 -0.54
CA ALA A 87 -3.74 -13.75 -0.68
C ALA A 87 -4.36 -14.99 -0.01
N THR A 88 -5.69 -15.17 -0.08
CA THR A 88 -6.36 -16.42 0.31
C THR A 88 -5.94 -17.59 -0.59
N LYS A 89 -5.53 -17.27 -1.82
CA LYS A 89 -4.63 -18.06 -2.65
C LYS A 89 -3.46 -17.19 -3.06
N THR A 90 -2.26 -17.76 -3.18
CA THR A 90 -1.05 -17.03 -3.57
C THR A 90 -1.27 -16.22 -4.86
N MET A 91 -1.93 -16.82 -5.85
CA MET A 91 -2.19 -16.13 -7.13
C MET A 91 -3.11 -14.91 -6.97
N TYR A 92 -4.13 -14.98 -6.10
CA TYR A 92 -5.02 -13.85 -5.85
C TYR A 92 -4.28 -12.69 -5.20
N GLY A 93 -3.36 -12.98 -4.27
CA GLY A 93 -2.46 -11.99 -3.69
C GLY A 93 -1.60 -11.30 -4.76
N ILE A 94 -0.95 -12.07 -5.64
CA ILE A 94 -0.10 -11.54 -6.71
C ILE A 94 -0.89 -10.62 -7.66
N VAL A 95 -2.08 -11.06 -8.10
CA VAL A 95 -2.95 -10.25 -8.95
C VAL A 95 -3.37 -8.97 -8.25
N ALA A 96 -3.81 -9.07 -6.98
CA ALA A 96 -4.20 -7.90 -6.20
C ALA A 96 -3.03 -6.92 -6.03
N LEU A 97 -1.83 -7.41 -5.73
CA LEU A 97 -0.64 -6.57 -5.59
C LEU A 97 -0.34 -5.79 -6.88
N GLY A 98 -0.45 -6.44 -8.03
CA GLY A 98 -0.31 -5.80 -9.34
C GLY A 98 -1.36 -4.70 -9.56
N ILE A 99 -2.64 -5.00 -9.29
CA ILE A 99 -3.75 -4.04 -9.42
C ILE A 99 -3.53 -2.83 -8.49
N LEU A 100 -3.21 -3.07 -7.21
CA LEU A 100 -2.98 -2.01 -6.23
C LEU A 100 -1.79 -1.11 -6.63
N ALA A 101 -0.70 -1.70 -7.13
CA ALA A 101 0.45 -0.96 -7.61
C ALA A 101 0.09 -0.07 -8.82
N VAL A 102 -0.65 -0.59 -9.79
CA VAL A 102 -1.11 0.18 -10.97
C VAL A 102 -2.01 1.33 -10.55
N LEU A 103 -3.01 1.08 -9.70
CA LEU A 103 -3.90 2.12 -9.18
C LEU A 103 -3.14 3.19 -8.40
N TYR A 104 -2.15 2.80 -7.59
CA TYR A 104 -1.30 3.73 -6.86
C TYR A 104 -0.49 4.65 -7.79
N VAL A 105 0.09 4.09 -8.88
CA VAL A 105 0.79 4.87 -9.92
C VAL A 105 -0.15 5.88 -10.59
N ILE A 106 -1.36 5.44 -10.93
CA ILE A 106 -2.37 6.32 -11.56
C ILE A 106 -2.69 7.49 -10.63
N ILE A 107 -2.98 7.22 -9.35
CA ILE A 107 -3.26 8.26 -8.34
C ILE A 107 -2.08 9.23 -8.25
N CYS A 108 -0.86 8.73 -8.08
CA CYS A 108 0.32 9.58 -7.97
C CYS A 108 0.51 10.46 -9.21
N THR A 109 0.32 9.91 -10.41
CA THR A 109 0.50 10.62 -11.68
C THR A 109 -0.57 11.70 -11.88
N VAL A 110 -1.84 11.37 -11.69
CA VAL A 110 -2.97 12.29 -11.86
C VAL A 110 -2.86 13.48 -10.89
N PHE A 111 -2.57 13.22 -9.62
CA PHE A 111 -2.48 14.30 -8.64
C PHE A 111 -1.16 15.08 -8.74
N LYS A 112 -0.09 14.48 -9.27
CA LYS A 112 1.13 15.24 -9.62
C LYS A 112 0.86 16.23 -10.76
N SER A 113 0.11 15.83 -11.80
CA SER A 113 -0.28 16.72 -12.92
C SER A 113 -1.10 17.91 -12.43
N LYS A 114 -2.11 17.67 -11.58
CA LYS A 114 -2.98 18.74 -11.05
C LYS A 114 -2.23 19.77 -10.19
N ASN A 115 -1.19 19.35 -9.47
CA ASN A 115 -0.36 20.28 -8.70
C ASN A 115 0.56 21.14 -9.58
N VAL A 116 0.87 20.70 -10.81
CA VAL A 116 1.64 21.49 -11.78
C VAL A 116 0.75 22.52 -12.46
N GLU A 117 -0.49 22.16 -12.78
CA GLU A 117 -1.47 23.08 -13.39
C GLU A 117 -1.97 24.17 -12.44
N ALA A 118 -1.92 23.93 -11.12
CA ALA A 118 -2.36 24.89 -10.09
C ALA A 118 -1.28 25.89 -9.66
N LYS A 119 -0.09 25.88 -10.30
CA LYS A 119 1.08 26.68 -9.95
C LYS A 119 1.45 27.64 -11.08
#